data_AF-A0A538ARA6-F1
#
_entry.id   AF-A0A538ARA6-F1
#
_cell.length_a   1.000
_cell.length_b   1.000
_cell.length_c   1.000
_cell.angle_alpha   90.00
_cell.angle_beta   90.00
_cell.angle_gamma   90.00
#
_symmetry.space_group_name_H-M   'P 1'
#
loop_
_entity.id
_entity.type
_entity.pdbx_description
1 polymer ?
#
loop_
_entity_poly.entity_id
_entity_poly.type
_entity_poly.pdbx_seq_one_letter_code
_entity_poly.pdbx_strand_id
1 'polypeptide(L)' 'MILVGTSGWQYDSWRARFYPRGLPARDWLAWYASRFPVVEVNNTFYRLPAEATFERWRDEMPAGFT' A
#
# COMPACT_ATOMS: atom_id res chain seq x y z
N MET A 1 21.36 3.14 -0.40
CA MET A 1 20.06 3.84 -0.40
C MET A 1 19.29 3.38 0.81
N ILE A 2 18.62 4.28 1.55
CA ILE A 2 17.77 3.92 2.70
C ILE A 2 16.34 4.18 2.27
N LEU A 3 15.47 3.16 2.39
CA LEU A 3 14.04 3.26 2.14
C LEU A 3 13.29 3.11 3.46
N VAL A 4 12.27 3.93 3.66
CA VAL A 4 11.44 3.92 4.88
C VAL A 4 9.99 3.69 4.48
N GLY A 5 9.35 2.75 5.16
CA GLY A 5 7.95 2.38 4.94
C GLY A 5 7.37 1.72 6.18
N THR A 6 6.25 1.04 6.01
CA THR A 6 5.50 0.37 7.08
C THR A 6 5.19 -1.07 6.71
N SER A 7 4.91 -1.89 7.71
CA SER A 7 4.49 -3.30 7.55
C SER A 7 3.03 -3.43 7.12
N GLY A 8 2.68 -2.80 6.00
CA GLY A 8 1.33 -2.76 5.43
C GLY A 8 0.77 -1.34 5.37
N TRP A 9 -0.39 -1.20 4.71
CA TRP A 9 -1.06 0.09 4.50
C TRP A 9 -2.56 0.07 4.86
N GLN A 10 -3.18 -1.11 4.95
CA GLN A 10 -4.63 -1.23 5.12
C GLN A 10 -5.04 -1.23 6.60
N TYR A 11 -5.04 -0.04 7.22
CA TYR A 11 -5.46 0.13 8.61
C TYR A 11 -6.59 1.16 8.76
N ASP A 12 -7.75 0.74 9.26
CA ASP A 12 -8.87 1.66 9.49
C ASP A 12 -8.55 2.75 10.52
N SER A 13 -7.67 2.46 11.48
CA SER A 13 -7.20 3.43 12.48
C SER A 13 -6.42 4.61 11.88
N TRP A 14 -5.99 4.50 10.62
CA TRP A 14 -5.29 5.57 9.89
C TRP A 14 -6.25 6.54 9.19
N ARG A 15 -7.55 6.20 9.11
CA ARG A 15 -8.58 7.11 8.57
C ARG A 15 -8.59 8.42 9.34
N ALA A 16 -8.70 9.52 8.61
CA ALA A 16 -8.69 10.88 9.13
C ALA A 16 -7.43 11.28 9.94
N ARG A 17 -6.37 10.45 9.93
CA ARG A 17 -5.05 10.75 10.53
C ARG A 17 -3.97 10.78 9.45
N PHE A 18 -3.89 9.72 8.66
CA PHE A 18 -3.00 9.60 7.50
C PHE A 18 -3.79 9.63 6.19
N TYR A 19 -4.95 8.97 6.15
CA TYR A 19 -5.86 9.01 5.00
C TYR A 19 -6.85 10.18 5.11
N PRO A 20 -7.05 10.99 4.06
CA PRO A 20 -8.07 12.01 4.01
C PRO A 20 -9.46 11.45 4.31
N ARG A 21 -10.34 12.27 4.89
CA ARG A 21 -11.74 11.90 5.08
C ARG A 21 -12.40 11.63 3.73
N GLY A 22 -13.12 10.51 3.65
CA GLY A 22 -13.82 10.11 2.43
C GLY A 22 -12.96 9.40 1.38
N LEU A 23 -11.65 9.23 1.60
CA LEU A 23 -10.81 8.48 0.66
C LEU A 23 -11.24 6.99 0.61
N PRO A 24 -11.67 6.47 -0.56
CA PRO A 24 -12.04 5.06 -0.71
C PRO A 24 -10.87 4.13 -0.39
N ALA A 25 -11.14 2.98 0.25
CA ALA A 25 -10.10 2.04 0.66
C ALA A 25 -9.25 1.49 -0.50
N ARG A 26 -9.84 1.38 -1.70
CA ARG A 26 -9.13 0.99 -2.93
C ARG A 26 -8.01 1.97 -3.31
N ASP A 27 -8.15 3.25 -2.95
CA ASP A 27 -7.20 4.31 -3.31
C ASP A 27 -6.12 4.49 -2.24
N TRP A 28 -6.16 3.72 -1.15
CA TRP A 28 -5.22 3.86 -0.03
C TRP A 28 -3.80 3.49 -0.42
N LEU A 29 -3.60 2.48 -1.27
CA LEU A 29 -2.26 2.09 -1.71
C LEU A 29 -1.62 3.21 -2.54
N ALA A 30 -2.37 3.79 -3.49
CA ALA A 30 -1.90 4.91 -4.29
C ALA A 30 -1.59 6.14 -3.41
N TRP A 31 -2.45 6.45 -2.43
CA TRP A 31 -2.17 7.50 -1.45
C TRP A 31 -0.89 7.21 -0.66
N TYR A 32 -0.73 5.99 -0.17
CA TYR A 32 0.46 5.56 0.57
C TYR A 32 1.75 5.72 -0.26
N ALA A 33 1.74 5.22 -1.50
CA ALA A 33 2.88 5.24 -2.40
C ALA A 33 3.34 6.64 -2.83
N SER A 34 2.46 7.63 -2.68
CA SER A 34 2.83 9.04 -2.89
C SER A 34 3.52 9.70 -1.67
N ARG A 35 3.64 9.01 -0.53
CA ARG A 35 4.33 9.49 0.69
C ARG A 35 5.52 8.62 1.10
N PHE A 36 5.45 7.31 0.87
CA PHE A 36 6.52 6.37 1.20
C PHE A 36 7.00 5.65 -0.08
N PRO A 37 8.31 5.40 -0.22
CA PRO A 37 8.87 4.71 -1.38
C PRO A 37 8.79 3.18 -1.28
N VAL A 38 8.43 2.61 -0.13
CA VAL A 38 8.40 1.16 0.08
C VAL A 38 7.28 0.72 1.01
N VAL A 39 6.73 -0.48 0.83
CA VAL A 39 5.83 -1.13 1.79
C VAL A 39 6.13 -2.62 1.94
N GLU A 40 6.08 -3.12 3.18
CA GLU A 40 6.18 -4.56 3.43
C GLU A 40 4.78 -5.20 3.43
N VAL A 41 4.63 -6.32 2.71
CA VAL A 41 3.36 -7.03 2.56
C VAL A 41 3.40 -8.38 3.28
N ASN A 42 2.79 -8.45 4.46
CA ASN A 42 2.76 -9.68 5.28
C ASN A 42 1.48 -10.51 5.13
N ASN A 43 0.46 -10.00 4.43
CA ASN A 43 -0.81 -10.72 4.28
C ASN A 43 -0.63 -12.10 3.60
N THR A 44 0.41 -12.25 2.79
CA THR A 44 0.78 -13.49 2.09
C THR A 44 1.02 -14.67 3.02
N PHE A 45 1.43 -14.44 4.28
CA PHE A 45 1.60 -15.51 5.27
C PHE A 45 0.28 -16.14 5.72
N TYR A 46 -0.81 -15.37 5.68
CA TYR A 46 -2.13 -15.83 6.11
C TYR A 46 -2.99 -16.27 4.93
N ARG A 47 -2.87 -15.55 3.81
CA ARG A 47 -3.57 -15.84 2.58
C ARG A 47 -2.80 -15.26 1.41
N LEU A 48 -2.35 -16.12 0.51
CA LEU A 48 -1.74 -15.69 -0.74
C LEU A 48 -2.81 -15.02 -1.63
N PRO A 49 -2.66 -13.74 -2.01
CA PRO A 49 -3.51 -13.11 -3.02
C PRO A 49 -3.39 -13.81 -4.37
N ALA A 50 -4.39 -13.62 -5.23
CA ALA A 50 -4.29 -14.07 -6.62
C ALA A 50 -3.19 -13.30 -7.36
N GLU A 51 -2.56 -13.94 -8.36
CA GLU A 51 -1.52 -13.33 -9.21
C GLU A 51 -1.94 -11.96 -9.77
N ALA A 52 -3.16 -11.86 -10.31
CA ALA A 52 -3.74 -10.62 -10.82
C ALA A 52 -3.79 -9.47 -9.79
N THR A 53 -3.75 -9.78 -8.49
CA THR A 53 -3.66 -8.75 -7.44
C THR A 53 -2.25 -8.17 -7.36
N PHE A 54 -1.22 -9.02 -7.45
CA PHE A 54 0.18 -8.57 -7.50
C PHE A 54 0.48 -7.79 -8.77
N GLU A 55 -0.03 -8.25 -9.92
CA GLU A 55 0.09 -7.53 -11.19
C GLU A 55 -0.54 -6.14 -11.12
N ARG A 56 -1.78 -6.06 -10.62
CA ARG A 56 -2.46 -4.77 -10.44
C ARG A 56 -1.67 -3.83 -9.53
N TRP A 57 -1.14 -4.33 -8.41
CA TRP A 57 -0.30 -3.51 -7.54
C TRP A 57 0.93 -3.00 -8.28
N ARG A 58 1.67 -3.87 -8.96
CA ARG A 58 2.85 -3.49 -9.75
C ARG A 58 2.51 -2.39 -10.77
N ASP A 59 1.39 -2.53 -11.48
CA ASP A 59 1.01 -1.62 -12.56
C ASP A 59 0.50 -0.26 -12.05
N GLU A 60 -0.06 -0.22 -10.84
CA GLU A 60 -0.54 1.01 -10.20
C GLU A 60 0.58 1.80 -9.50
N MET A 61 1.70 1.18 -9.17
CA MET A 61 2.76 1.81 -8.37
C MET A 61 3.70 2.70 -9.20
N PRO A 62 4.14 3.84 -8.64
CA PRO A 62 5.07 4.73 -9.33
C PRO A 62 6.43 4.05 -9.53
N ALA A 63 7.15 4.47 -10.57
CA ALA A 63 8.50 3.97 -10.84
C ALA A 63 9.41 4.15 -9.61
N GLY A 64 10.09 3.06 -9.23
CA GLY A 64 10.99 3.06 -8.07
C GLY A 64 10.32 2.79 -6.72
N PHE A 65 8.99 2.59 -6.68
CA PHE A 65 8.33 2.05 -5.50
C PHE A 65 8.71 0.57 -5.31
N THR A 66 8.84 0.13 -4.05
CA THR A 66 9.26 -1.24 -3.70
C THR A 66 8.30 -1.90 -2.71
#